data_AF-A0A545BG47-F1
#
_entry.id   AF-A0A545BG47-F1
#
_cell.length_a   1.000
_cell.length_b   1.000
_cell.length_c   1.000
_cell.angle_alpha   90.00
_cell.angle_beta   90.00
_cell.angle_gamma   90.00
#
_symmetry.space_group_name_H-M   'P 1'
#
loop_
_entity.id
_entity.type
_entity.pdbx_description
1 polymer ?
#
loop_
_entity_poly.entity_id
_entity_poly.type
_entity_poly.pdbx_seq_one_letter_code
_entity_poly.pdbx_strand_id
1 'polypeptide(L)'
;MTVPLRAAQLPVKYERLRETHRAGQTIYEVPGSGLYRVLELNHGEYTVETLTQLGWTTLIKLDEQDKASTVLEVMQIWLDIQTPARNVRQEEESEGDD
;
A
#
# COMPACT_ATOMS: atom_id res chain seq x y z
N MET A 1 -13.74 -16.05 5.05
CA MET A 1 -12.31 -15.86 4.74
C MET A 1 -12.21 -14.68 3.81
N THR A 2 -11.68 -13.54 4.25
CA THR A 2 -11.43 -12.40 3.36
C THR A 2 -10.11 -12.65 2.65
N VAL A 3 -10.15 -12.82 1.32
CA VAL A 3 -8.93 -12.95 0.51
C VAL A 3 -8.12 -11.65 0.66
N PRO A 4 -6.82 -11.71 0.95
CA PRO A 4 -6.00 -10.52 1.07
C PRO A 4 -5.97 -9.79 -0.28
N LEU A 5 -6.29 -8.50 -0.26
CA LEU A 5 -6.34 -7.68 -1.45
C LEU A 5 -4.93 -7.50 -2.01
N ARG A 6 -4.74 -7.74 -3.32
CA ARG A 6 -3.46 -7.54 -3.98
C ARG A 6 -3.47 -6.26 -4.79
N ALA A 7 -2.42 -5.44 -4.66
CA ALA A 7 -2.28 -4.20 -5.41
C ALA A 7 -2.35 -4.43 -6.93
N ALA A 8 -1.79 -5.55 -7.42
CA ALA A 8 -1.80 -5.92 -8.84
C ALA A 8 -3.19 -6.24 -9.40
N GLN A 9 -4.18 -6.43 -8.52
CA GLN A 9 -5.57 -6.72 -8.91
C GLN A 9 -6.45 -5.47 -8.82
N LEU A 10 -5.92 -4.35 -8.33
CA LEU A 10 -6.68 -3.11 -8.21
C LEU A 10 -6.84 -2.45 -9.58
N PRO A 11 -8.05 -1.97 -9.92
CA PRO A 11 -8.25 -1.14 -11.09
C PRO A 11 -7.44 0.14 -11.01
N VAL A 12 -6.55 0.36 -11.98
CA VAL A 12 -5.86 1.64 -12.17
C VAL A 12 -6.78 2.59 -12.93
N LYS A 13 -7.12 3.71 -12.31
CA LYS A 13 -7.98 4.75 -12.92
C LYS A 13 -7.19 5.84 -13.62
N TYR A 14 -5.95 6.05 -13.20
CA TYR A 14 -5.06 7.05 -13.78
C TYR A 14 -3.61 6.65 -13.50
N GLU A 15 -2.74 6.86 -14.48
CA GLU A 15 -1.32 6.67 -14.35
C GLU A 15 -0.57 7.78 -15.07
N ARG A 16 0.48 8.28 -14.42
CA ARG A 16 1.46 9.20 -14.97
C ARG A 16 2.83 8.80 -14.47
N LEU A 17 3.74 8.53 -15.40
CA LEU A 17 5.13 8.24 -15.07
C LEU A 17 5.84 9.48 -14.50
N ARG A 18 6.87 9.25 -13.69
CA ARG A 18 7.73 10.32 -13.17
C ARG A 18 8.54 10.97 -14.30
N GLU A 19 8.64 12.29 -14.24
CA GLU A 19 9.46 13.12 -15.12
C GLU A 19 10.43 13.96 -14.27
N THR A 20 11.48 14.53 -14.87
CA THR A 20 12.54 15.27 -14.15
C THR A 20 12.02 16.36 -13.20
N HIS A 21 10.89 16.99 -13.52
CA HIS A 21 10.30 18.06 -12.72
C HIS A 21 8.87 17.75 -12.25
N ARG A 22 8.46 16.48 -12.31
CA ARG A 22 7.09 16.09 -12.00
C ARG A 22 7.05 14.70 -11.37
N ALA A 23 6.46 14.62 -10.19
CA ALA A 23 6.25 13.36 -9.49
C ALA A 23 5.44 12.38 -10.36
N GLY A 24 5.78 11.09 -10.29
CA GLY A 24 4.94 10.02 -10.78
C GLY A 24 3.66 9.94 -9.96
N GLN A 25 2.59 9.45 -10.57
CA GLN A 25 1.29 9.33 -9.91
C GLN A 25 0.50 8.16 -10.49
N THR A 26 0.05 7.26 -9.63
CA THR A 26 -0.88 6.20 -10.00
C THR A 26 -2.07 6.22 -9.06
N ILE A 27 -3.29 6.22 -9.60
CA ILE A 27 -4.55 6.21 -8.84
C ILE A 27 -5.19 4.84 -8.98
N TYR A 28 -5.40 4.18 -7.85
CA TYR A 28 -6.07 2.91 -7.70
C TYR A 28 -7.49 3.12 -7.15
N GLU A 29 -8.43 2.31 -7.63
CA GLU A 29 -9.72 2.11 -6.96
C GLU A 29 -9.63 0.88 -6.07
N VAL A 30 -9.88 1.06 -4.77
CA VAL A 30 -9.99 -0.03 -3.81
C VAL A 30 -11.47 -0.34 -3.62
N PRO A 31 -11.96 -1.52 -4.03
CA PRO A 31 -13.37 -1.86 -3.92
C PRO A 31 -13.87 -1.75 -2.47
N GLY A 32 -14.95 -0.99 -2.28
CA GLY A 32 -15.54 -0.76 -0.95
C GLY A 32 -14.84 0.29 -0.08
N SER A 33 -13.68 0.82 -0.49
CA SER A 33 -12.94 1.84 0.29
C SER A 33 -12.79 3.18 -0.43
N GLY A 34 -12.67 3.20 -1.76
CA GLY A 34 -12.58 4.43 -2.55
C GLY A 34 -11.28 4.57 -3.35
N LEU A 35 -10.89 5.81 -3.66
CA LEU A 35 -9.71 6.10 -4.48
C LEU A 35 -8.47 6.35 -3.63
N TYR A 36 -7.39 5.69 -3.99
CA TYR A 36 -6.07 5.85 -3.40
C TYR A 36 -5.10 6.24 -4.50
N ARG A 37 -4.12 7.08 -4.18
CA ARG A 37 -3.03 7.38 -5.10
C ARG A 37 -1.69 7.14 -4.46
N VAL A 38 -0.75 6.69 -5.27
CA VAL A 38 0.67 6.62 -4.93
C VAL A 38 1.37 7.72 -5.72
N LEU A 39 2.07 8.60 -5.02
CA LEU A 39 2.97 9.58 -5.60
C LEU A 39 4.40 9.06 -5.51
N GLU A 40 5.13 9.11 -6.62
CA GLU A 40 6.57 8.86 -6.70
C GLU A 40 7.27 10.22 -6.79
N LEU A 41 7.74 10.72 -5.65
CA LEU A 41 8.36 12.04 -5.54
C LEU A 41 9.78 12.00 -6.14
N ASN A 42 10.56 11.04 -5.66
CA ASN A 42 11.87 10.69 -6.17
C ASN A 42 12.01 9.17 -6.25
N HIS A 43 13.11 8.71 -6.83
CA HIS A 43 13.42 7.29 -6.83
C HIS A 43 13.59 6.82 -5.38
N GLY A 44 12.74 5.90 -4.93
CA GLY A 44 12.73 5.40 -3.54
C GLY A 44 11.93 6.26 -2.55
N GLU A 45 11.38 7.41 -2.96
CA GLU A 45 10.55 8.25 -2.09
C GLU A 45 9.10 8.30 -2.59
N TYR A 46 8.20 7.72 -1.78
CA TYR A 46 6.81 7.54 -2.15
C TYR A 46 5.84 8.07 -1.09
N THR A 47 4.64 8.40 -1.53
CA THR A 47 3.53 8.78 -0.63
C THR A 47 2.26 8.10 -1.08
N VAL A 48 1.53 7.49 -0.14
CA VAL A 48 0.17 7.00 -0.37
C VAL A 48 -0.83 7.98 0.20
N GLU A 49 -1.83 8.32 -0.60
CA GLU A 49 -2.91 9.23 -0.23
C GLU A 49 -4.27 8.61 -0.56
N THR A 50 -5.30 9.02 0.17
CA THR A 50 -6.70 8.70 -0.13
C THR A 50 -7.49 9.96 -0.49
N LEU A 51 -8.50 9.81 -1.34
CA LEU A 51 -9.39 10.90 -1.70
C LEU A 51 -10.50 11.07 -0.65
N THR A 52 -10.57 12.25 -0.06
CA THR A 52 -11.63 12.68 0.86
C THR A 52 -12.44 13.82 0.25
N GLN A 53 -13.48 14.28 0.95
CA GLN A 53 -14.26 15.47 0.55
C GLN A 53 -13.41 16.74 0.47
N LEU A 54 -12.32 16.82 1.23
CA LEU A 54 -11.40 17.96 1.26
C LEU A 54 -10.25 17.82 0.25
N GLY A 55 -10.21 16.72 -0.50
CA GLY A 55 -9.13 16.38 -1.41
C GLY A 55 -8.26 15.23 -0.89
N TRP A 56 -7.03 15.18 -1.39
CA TRP A 56 -6.09 14.09 -1.11
C TRP A 56 -5.47 14.23 0.28
N THR A 57 -5.57 13.17 1.08
CA THR A 57 -5.01 13.11 2.44
C THR A 57 -3.92 12.06 2.50
N THR A 58 -2.75 12.43 3.00
CA THR A 58 -1.60 11.51 3.17
C THR A 58 -1.88 10.47 4.24
N LEU A 59 -1.62 9.21 3.89
CA LEU A 59 -1.78 8.05 4.76
C LEU A 59 -0.42 7.57 5.27
N ILE A 60 0.49 7.27 4.35
CA ILE A 60 1.86 6.86 4.66
C ILE A 60 2.85 7.55 3.72
N LYS A 61 4.07 7.72 4.21
CA LYS A 61 5.24 8.12 3.43
C LYS A 61 6.27 7.01 3.57
N LEU A 62 6.93 6.68 2.47
CA LEU A 62 7.97 5.67 2.42
C LEU A 62 9.21 6.32 1.83
N ASP A 63 10.36 6.00 2.41
CA ASP A 63 11.66 6.43 1.93
C ASP A 63 12.52 5.22 1.54
N GLU A 64 13.77 5.48 1.15
CA GLU A 64 14.70 4.45 0.67
C GLU A 64 14.92 3.31 1.69
N GLN A 65 14.71 3.56 2.99
CA GLN A 65 14.83 2.56 4.05
C GLN A 65 13.70 1.52 4.04
N ASP A 66 12.53 1.86 3.50
CA ASP A 66 11.36 0.98 3.42
C ASP A 66 11.48 -0.07 2.29
N LYS A 67 12.55 0.00 1.48
CA LYS A 67 12.89 -0.95 0.39
C LYS A 67 11.82 -1.09 -0.70
N ALA A 68 10.84 -0.20 -0.74
CA ALA A 68 9.85 -0.17 -1.82
C ALA A 68 10.51 0.42 -3.08
N SER A 69 10.53 -0.34 -4.18
CA SER A 69 11.17 0.08 -5.42
C SER A 69 10.18 0.50 -6.49
N THR A 70 8.90 0.14 -6.33
CA THR A 70 7.85 0.40 -7.32
C THR A 70 6.57 0.91 -6.67
N VAL A 71 5.79 1.68 -7.44
CA VAL A 71 4.44 2.15 -7.07
C VAL A 71 3.54 0.97 -6.65
N LEU A 72 3.68 -0.17 -7.31
CA LEU A 72 2.92 -1.38 -7.01
C LEU A 72 3.25 -1.94 -5.62
N GLU A 73 4.54 -2.03 -5.28
CA GLU A 73 4.99 -2.48 -3.95
C GLU A 73 4.52 -1.54 -2.85
N VAL A 74 4.61 -0.22 -3.08
CA VAL A 74 4.12 0.80 -2.15
C VAL A 74 2.64 0.62 -1.85
N MET A 75 1.82 0.43 -2.89
CA MET A 75 0.40 0.19 -2.69
C MET A 75 0.15 -1.14 -1.95
N GLN A 76 0.95 -2.17 -2.22
CA GLN A 76 0.85 -3.45 -1.51
C GLN A 76 1.20 -3.30 -0.03
N ILE A 77 2.27 -2.59 0.32
CA ILE A 77 2.65 -2.29 1.72
C ILE A 77 1.50 -1.62 2.47
N TRP A 78 0.87 -0.61 1.85
CA TRP A 78 -0.31 0.03 2.45
C TRP A 78 -1.45 -0.97 2.70
N LEU A 79 -1.77 -1.84 1.75
CA LEU A 79 -2.82 -2.86 1.92
C LEU A 79 -2.49 -3.87 3.03
N ASP A 80 -1.22 -4.28 3.13
CA ASP A 80 -0.74 -5.18 4.18
C ASP A 80 -0.81 -4.53 5.58
N ILE A 81 -0.55 -3.22 5.71
CA ILE A 81 -0.74 -2.49 6.98
C ILE A 81 -2.22 -2.50 7.41
N GLN A 82 -3.15 -2.32 6.46
CA GLN A 82 -4.59 -2.30 6.74
C GLN A 82 -5.16 -3.68 7.07
N THR A 83 -4.47 -4.74 6.65
CA THR A 83 -4.88 -6.11 6.91
C THR A 83 -3.91 -6.69 7.92
N PRO A 84 -4.15 -6.57 9.25
CA PRO A 84 -3.29 -7.24 10.20
C PRO A 84 -3.30 -8.72 9.85
N ALA A 85 -2.16 -9.22 9.37
CA ALA A 85 -1.96 -10.64 9.17
C ALA A 85 -2.39 -11.30 10.47
N ARG A 86 -3.38 -12.21 10.40
CA ARG A 86 -3.81 -12.98 11.57
C ARG A 86 -2.54 -13.46 12.26
N ASN A 87 -2.31 -12.97 13.47
CA ASN A 87 -1.28 -13.45 14.37
C ASN A 87 -1.31 -14.98 14.30
N VAL A 88 -0.31 -15.60 13.67
CA VAL A 88 0.00 -16.99 13.94
C VAL A 88 0.52 -16.97 15.36
N ARG A 89 -0.40 -17.11 16.32
CA ARG A 89 -0.05 -17.67 17.62
C ARG A 89 0.41 -19.08 17.29
N GLN A 90 1.72 -19.28 17.17
CA GLN A 90 2.31 -20.52 17.64
C GLN A 90 2.05 -20.51 19.15
N GLU A 91 0.87 -21.00 19.53
CA GLU A 91 0.71 -21.67 20.82
C GLU A 91 1.65 -22.88 20.74
N GLU A 92 2.89 -22.69 21.20
CA GLU A 92 3.72 -23.78 21.69
C GLU A 92 3.06 -24.32 22.98
N GLU A 93 1.86 -24.88 22.83
CA GLU A 93 1.29 -25.85 23.75
C GLU A 93 1.70 -27.23 23.24
N SER A 94 3.01 -27.51 23.30
CA SER A 94 3.46 -28.88 23.50
C SER A 94 3.74 -29.00 24.99
N GLU A 95 2.62 -29.12 25.70
CA GLU A 95 2.43 -29.96 26.88
C GLU A 95 3.52 -31.05 26.93
N GLY A 96 4.50 -30.84 27.82
CA GLY A 96 5.42 -31.91 28.22
C GLY A 96 4.64 -32.87 29.11
N ASP A 97 4.13 -33.94 28.50
CA ASP A 97 3.56 -35.09 29.17
C ASP A 97 4.62 -36.22 29.21
N ASP A 98 4.75 -36.80 30.42
CA ASP A 98 5.56 -37.94 30.90
C ASP A 98 7.07 -37.74 31.20
#